data_AF-A0A7X7X1G9-F1
#
_entry.id   AF-A0A7X7X1G9-F1
#
_cell.length_a   1.000
_cell.length_b   1.000
_cell.length_c   1.000
_cell.angle_alpha   90.00
_cell.angle_beta   90.00
_cell.angle_gamma   90.00
#
_symmetry.space_group_name_H-M   'P 1'
#
loop_
_entity.id
_entity.type
_entity.pdbx_description
1 polymer ?
#
loop_
_entity_poly.entity_id
_entity_poly.type
_entity_poly.pdbx_seq_one_letter_code
_entity_poly.pdbx_strand_id
1 'polypeptide(L)' 'MDLATKIFLVLLNMIIFNTAYLLIHISNFSRVTKILLLIAGNAIIIGGSIYIFNFCGL' A
#
# COMPACT_ATOMS: atom_id res chain seq x y z
N MET A 1 1.08 -11.67 -16.67
CA MET A 1 -0.23 -11.17 -16.18
C MET A 1 -0.99 -10.36 -17.24
N ASP A 2 -2.31 -10.57 -17.36
CA ASP A 2 -3.18 -9.81 -18.27
C ASP A 2 -3.29 -8.32 -17.85
N LEU A 3 -3.52 -7.42 -18.80
CA LEU A 3 -3.51 -5.96 -18.56
C LEU A 3 -4.54 -5.54 -17.51
N ALA A 4 -5.73 -6.17 -17.55
CA ALA A 4 -6.82 -5.92 -16.61
C ALA A 4 -6.42 -6.20 -15.15
N THR A 5 -5.72 -7.31 -14.91
CA THR A 5 -5.26 -7.67 -13.56
C THR A 5 -4.22 -6.67 -13.05
N LYS A 6 -3.35 -6.14 -13.94
CA LYS A 6 -2.30 -5.18 -13.55
C LYS A 6 -2.92 -3.88 -13.09
N ILE A 7 -3.90 -3.40 -13.86
CA ILE A 7 -4.69 -2.21 -13.53
C ILE A 7 -5.45 -2.42 -12.22
N PHE A 8 -6.10 -3.58 -12.04
CA PHE A 8 -6.82 -3.89 -10.80
C PHE A 8 -5.93 -3.86 -9.56
N LEU A 9 -4.73 -4.46 -9.61
CA LEU A 9 -3.81 -4.46 -8.48
C LEU A 9 -3.26 -3.06 -8.15
N VAL A 10 -2.95 -2.25 -9.16
CA VAL A 10 -2.53 -0.86 -8.95
C VAL A 10 -3.64 -0.05 -8.29
N LEU A 11 -4.88 -0.19 -8.77
CA LEU A 11 -6.05 0.48 -8.18
C LEU A 11 -6.27 0.04 -6.73
N LEU A 12 -6.17 -1.26 -6.45
CA LEU A 12 -6.32 -1.80 -5.10
C LEU A 12 -5.27 -1.23 -4.15
N ASN A 13 -3.99 -1.23 -4.56
CA ASN A 13 -2.90 -0.65 -3.77
C ASN A 13 -3.12 0.86 -3.53
N MET A 14 -3.60 1.59 -4.53
CA MET A 14 -3.89 3.02 -4.41
C MET A 14 -5.02 3.30 -3.42
N ILE A 15 -6.09 2.49 -3.43
CA ILE A 15 -7.19 2.60 -2.46
C ILE A 15 -6.68 2.33 -1.05
N ILE A 16 -5.96 1.21 -0.84
CA ILE A 16 -5.43 0.83 0.47
C ILE A 16 -4.53 1.94 1.03
N PHE A 17 -3.62 2.47 0.21
CA PHE A 17 -2.71 3.55 0.62
C PHE A 17 -3.48 4.81 1.00
N ASN A 18 -4.47 5.21 0.20
CA ASN A 18 -5.24 6.43 0.44
C ASN A 18 -6.10 6.32 1.71
N THR A 19 -6.72 5.17 1.95
CA THR A 19 -7.46 4.89 3.19
C THR A 19 -6.54 4.91 4.40
N ALA A 20 -5.38 4.26 4.32
CA ALA A 20 -4.40 4.25 5.41
C ALA A 20 -3.87 5.66 5.71
N TYR A 21 -3.58 6.46 4.66
CA TYR A 21 -3.14 7.84 4.81
C TYR A 21 -4.18 8.68 5.57
N LEU A 22 -5.47 8.58 5.19
CA LEU A 22 -6.55 9.28 5.87
C LEU A 22 -6.63 8.89 7.36
N LEU A 23 -6.60 7.58 7.65
CA LEU A 23 -6.66 7.05 9.02
C LEU A 23 -5.48 7.53 9.88
N ILE A 24 -4.27 7.52 9.32
CA ILE A 24 -3.08 8.04 10.00
C ILE A 24 -3.20 9.56 10.21
N HIS A 25 -3.75 10.28 9.25
CA HIS A 25 -3.89 11.74 9.38
C HIS A 25 -4.86 12.14 10.49
N ILE A 26 -6.03 11.47 10.59
CA ILE A 26 -7.03 11.76 11.63
C ILE A 26 -6.64 11.22 13.01
N SER A 27 -5.70 10.28 13.07
CA SER A 27 -5.23 9.72 14.34
C SER A 27 -4.52 10.76 15.22
N ASN A 28 -4.51 10.51 16.53
CA ASN A 28 -3.87 11.39 17.52
C ASN A 28 -2.37 11.08 17.72
N PHE A 29 -1.73 10.42 16.75
CA PHE A 29 -0.31 10.09 16.81
C PHE A 29 0.60 11.32 16.67
N SER A 30 1.81 11.22 17.21
CA SER A 30 2.85 12.23 17.00
C SER A 30 3.18 12.38 15.51
N ARG A 31 3.65 13.56 15.09
CA ARG A 31 4.06 13.79 13.68
C ARG A 31 5.11 12.76 13.21
N VAL A 32 6.05 12.41 14.07
CA VAL A 32 7.11 11.41 13.76
C VAL A 32 6.50 10.03 13.54
N THR A 33 5.58 9.61 14.42
CA THR A 33 4.86 8.33 14.30
C THR A 33 4.04 8.26 13.02
N LYS A 34 3.34 9.33 12.65
CA LYS A 34 2.57 9.40 11.39
C LYS A 34 3.47 9.18 10.17
N ILE A 35 4.63 9.83 10.14
CA ILE A 35 5.61 9.68 9.04
C ILE A 35 6.16 8.25 8.98
N LEU A 36 6.55 7.67 10.12
CA LEU A 36 7.01 6.29 10.21
C LEU A 36 5.97 5.29 9.71
N LEU A 37 4.71 5.45 10.11
CA LEU A 37 3.60 4.61 9.67
C LEU A 37 3.36 4.71 8.15
N LEU A 38 3.48 5.91 7.58
CA LEU A 38 3.34 6.11 6.14
C LEU A 38 4.46 5.42 5.36
N ILE A 39 5.71 5.55 5.82
CA ILE A 39 6.87 4.92 5.17
C ILE A 39 6.77 3.40 5.27
N ALA A 40 6.51 2.87 6.47
CA ALA A 40 6.40 1.44 6.71
C ALA A 40 5.20 0.84 5.95
N GLY A 41 4.05 1.51 5.98
CA GLY A 41 2.85 1.08 5.25
C GLY A 41 3.11 1.02 3.74
N ASN A 42 3.77 2.03 3.18
CA ASN A 42 4.11 2.04 1.75
C ASN A 42 5.07 0.89 1.38
N ALA A 43 6.08 0.63 2.21
CA ALA A 43 7.02 -0.47 1.99
C ALA A 43 6.32 -1.84 2.01
N ILE A 44 5.34 -2.04 2.89
CA ILE A 44 4.56 -3.28 2.97
C ILE A 44 3.64 -3.44 1.76
N ILE A 45 2.97 -2.37 1.33
CA ILE A 45 2.05 -2.43 0.17
C ILE A 45 2.84 -2.77 -1.10
N ILE A 46 3.94 -2.06 -1.36
CA ILE A 46 4.78 -2.29 -2.55
C ILE A 46 5.50 -3.64 -2.45
N GLY A 47 6.15 -3.93 -1.33
CA GLY A 47 6.89 -5.19 -1.15
C GLY A 47 5.98 -6.41 -1.17
N GLY A 48 4.82 -6.32 -0.51
CA GLY A 48 3.82 -7.38 -0.48
C GLY A 48 3.21 -7.63 -1.86
N SER A 49 2.91 -6.57 -2.61
CA SER A 49 2.43 -6.75 -4.00
C SER A 49 3.50 -7.41 -4.88
N ILE A 50 4.76 -6.95 -4.86
CA ILE A 50 5.88 -7.59 -5.59
C ILE A 50 6.03 -9.08 -5.22
N TYR A 51 5.93 -9.40 -3.93
CA TYR A 51 6.02 -10.79 -3.46
C TYR A 51 4.87 -11.65 -4.00
N ILE A 52 3.63 -11.14 -3.99
CA ILE A 52 2.46 -11.82 -4.55
C ILE A 52 2.64 -12.03 -6.06
N PHE A 53 3.16 -11.04 -6.80
CA PHE A 53 3.48 -11.19 -8.21
C PHE A 53 4.46 -12.34 -8.46
N ASN A 54 5.56 -12.37 -7.69
CA ASN A 54 6.59 -13.39 -7.83
C ASN A 54 6.06 -14.79 -7.46
N PHE A 55 5.25 -14.90 -6.39
CA PHE A 55 4.69 -16.18 -5.94
C PHE A 55 3.62 -16.72 -6.88
N CYS A 56 2.76 -15.85 -7.41
CA CYS A 56 1.72 -16.23 -8.37
C CYS A 56 2.27 -16.46 -9.79
N GLY A 57 3.57 -16.28 -10.03
CA GLY A 57 4.22 -16.47 -11.34
C GLY A 57 3.73 -15.47 -12.40
N LEU A 58 3.37 -14.25 -11.99
CA LEU A 58 2.64 -13.26 -12.78
C LEU A 58 3.48 -12.15 -13.41
#